data_AF-A0A535TER4-F1
#
_entry.id   AF-A0A535TER4-F1
#
_cell.length_a   1.000
_cell.length_b   1.000
_cell.length_c   1.000
_cell.angle_alpha   90.00
_cell.angle_beta   90.00
_cell.angle_gamma   90.00
#
_symmetry.space_group_name_H-M   'P 1'
#
loop_
_entity.id
_entity.type
_entity.pdbx_description
1 polymer ?
#
loop_
_entity_poly.entity_id
_entity_poly.type
_entity_poly.pdbx_seq_one_letter_code
_entity_poly.pdbx_strand_id
1 'polypeptide(L)'
;RADLLISGDSGPLHMGVACGTPIIGIYGPTNPSLGGPVSPDATVLRSGIWCSPCYNAKDTTADCRYFTTQCMKNILPLQVFQIAQTKLKSNVNI
;
A
#
# COMPACT_ATOMS: atom_id res chain seq x y z
N ARG A 1 17.37 5.90 10.12
CA ARG A 1 16.75 4.79 9.33
C ARG A 1 15.41 4.47 9.98
N ALA A 2 14.38 4.15 9.19
CA ALA A 2 13.08 3.71 9.73
C ALA A 2 13.00 2.19 9.77
N ASP A 3 12.37 1.62 10.80
CA ASP A 3 12.19 0.17 10.98
C ASP A 3 11.03 -0.41 10.16
N LEU A 4 10.12 0.46 9.72
CA LEU A 4 8.97 0.14 8.87
C LEU A 4 8.55 1.40 8.11
N LEU A 5 8.17 1.27 6.84
CA LEU A 5 7.58 2.35 6.05
C LEU A 5 6.15 1.99 5.64
N ILE A 6 5.21 2.87 5.96
CA ILE A 6 3.82 2.80 5.51
C ILE A 6 3.65 3.89 4.45
N SER A 7 3.23 3.52 3.24
CA SER A 7 3.11 4.47 2.13
C SER A 7 1.95 4.09 1.21
N GLY A 8 1.34 5.08 0.57
CA GLY A 8 0.54 4.84 -0.64
C GLY A 8 1.44 4.48 -1.82
N ASP A 9 0.80 4.13 -2.95
CA ASP A 9 1.46 3.84 -4.23
C ASP A 9 2.10 5.09 -4.84
N SER A 10 3.32 5.41 -4.41
CA SER A 10 4.04 6.64 -4.77
C SER A 10 5.56 6.45 -4.57
N GLY A 11 6.36 7.42 -5.04
CA GLY A 11 7.83 7.36 -4.96
C GLY A 11 8.43 6.88 -3.63
N PRO A 12 7.96 7.34 -2.44
CA PRO A 12 8.46 6.86 -1.15
C PRO A 12 8.39 5.34 -0.96
N LEU A 13 7.36 4.68 -1.50
CA LEU A 13 7.23 3.23 -1.44
C LEU A 13 8.42 2.54 -2.14
N HIS A 14 8.80 3.01 -3.32
CA HIS A 14 9.94 2.47 -4.06
C HIS A 14 11.28 2.82 -3.43
N MET A 15 11.41 4.03 -2.88
CA MET A 15 12.62 4.42 -2.13
C MET A 15 12.80 3.55 -0.88
N GLY A 16 11.73 3.23 -0.16
CA GLY A 16 11.77 2.32 0.99
C GLY A 16 12.22 0.90 0.60
N VAL A 17 11.71 0.39 -0.53
CA VAL A 17 12.17 -0.89 -1.11
C VAL A 17 13.67 -0.85 -1.42
N ALA A 18 14.15 0.19 -2.10
CA ALA A 18 15.56 0.35 -2.44
C ALA A 18 16.48 0.42 -1.21
N CYS A 19 15.98 0.98 -0.11
CA CYS A 19 16.68 1.06 1.18
C CYS A 19 16.62 -0.23 2.01
N GLY A 20 15.93 -1.28 1.54
CA GLY A 20 15.71 -2.51 2.30
C GLY A 20 14.88 -2.30 3.56
N THR A 21 14.02 -1.28 3.58
CA THR A 21 13.08 -1.05 4.69
C THR A 21 11.83 -1.90 4.47
N PRO A 22 11.33 -2.64 5.48
CA PRO A 22 10.05 -3.34 5.39
C PRO A 22 8.91 -2.37 5.04
N ILE A 23 7.99 -2.80 4.17
CA ILE A 23 6.96 -1.91 3.59
C ILE A 23 5.56 -2.42 3.92
N ILE A 24 4.66 -1.47 4.21
CA ILE A 24 3.20 -1.64 4.05
C ILE A 24 2.74 -0.64 2.98
N GLY A 25 2.39 -1.16 1.81
CA GLY A 25 1.87 -0.38 0.69
C GLY A 25 0.34 -0.35 0.72
N ILE A 26 -0.26 0.83 0.68
CA ILE A 26 -1.72 1.01 0.68
C ILE A 26 -2.19 1.31 -0.75
N TYR A 27 -3.03 0.41 -1.28
CA TYR A 27 -3.49 0.44 -2.66
C TYR A 27 -5.02 0.50 -2.72
N GLY A 28 -5.54 1.59 -3.28
CA GLY A 28 -6.96 1.76 -3.56
C GLY A 28 -7.22 1.64 -5.05
N PRO A 29 -7.03 2.70 -5.85
CA PRO A 29 -7.39 2.70 -7.26
C PRO A 29 -6.36 2.02 -8.18
N THR A 30 -5.09 1.99 -7.78
CA THR A 30 -3.99 1.48 -8.61
C THR A 30 -3.82 -0.04 -8.51
N ASN A 31 -3.28 -0.64 -9.57
CA ASN A 31 -3.02 -2.08 -9.62
C ASN A 31 -1.59 -2.39 -9.12
N PRO A 32 -1.41 -3.06 -7.98
CA PRO A 32 -0.08 -3.41 -7.47
C PRO A 32 0.69 -4.39 -8.37
N SER A 33 0.02 -5.13 -9.26
CA SER A 33 0.74 -5.99 -10.23
C SER A 33 1.52 -5.19 -11.28
N LEU A 34 1.22 -3.91 -11.46
CA LEU A 34 1.90 -3.05 -12.44
C LEU A 34 3.04 -2.23 -11.82
N GLY A 35 2.88 -1.78 -10.58
CA GLY A 35 3.82 -0.87 -9.91
C GLY A 35 3.97 -1.12 -8.41
N GLY A 36 3.68 -2.34 -7.97
CA GLY A 36 3.79 -2.72 -6.56
C GLY A 36 5.25 -2.74 -6.06
N PRO A 37 5.44 -2.79 -4.73
CA PRO A 37 6.77 -2.97 -4.14
C PRO A 37 7.35 -4.33 -4.52
N VAL A 38 8.60 -4.33 -5.01
CA VAL A 38 9.36 -5.56 -5.31
C VAL A 38 10.28 -5.86 -4.14
N SER A 39 9.73 -6.45 -3.07
CA SER A 39 10.47 -6.86 -1.88
C SER A 39 9.76 -8.01 -1.18
N PRO A 40 10.49 -9.03 -0.67
CA PRO A 40 9.89 -10.11 0.11
C PRO A 40 9.26 -9.62 1.42
N ASP A 41 9.72 -8.47 1.95
CA ASP A 41 9.24 -7.90 3.21
C ASP A 41 8.13 -6.86 3.02
N ALA A 42 7.62 -6.73 1.79
CA ALA A 42 6.51 -5.83 1.48
C ALA A 42 5.15 -6.50 1.70
N THR A 43 4.21 -5.76 2.27
CA THR A 43 2.81 -6.15 2.35
C THR A 43 1.96 -5.14 1.58
N VAL A 44 1.17 -5.63 0.63
CA VAL A 44 0.24 -4.82 -0.16
C VAL A 44 -1.15 -4.92 0.47
N LEU A 45 -1.67 -3.81 0.97
CA LEU A 45 -3.01 -3.71 1.53
C LEU A 45 -4.00 -3.13 0.54
N ARG A 46 -5.12 -3.83 0.37
CA ARG A 46 -6.22 -3.48 -0.51
C ARG A 46 -7.54 -3.83 0.14
N SER A 47 -8.58 -3.07 -0.16
CA SER A 47 -9.92 -3.38 0.34
C SER A 47 -10.63 -4.52 -0.40
N GLY A 48 -10.14 -4.90 -1.59
CA GLY A 48 -10.80 -5.89 -2.45
C GLY A 48 -12.17 -5.48 -2.97
N ILE A 49 -12.49 -4.18 -2.98
CA ILE A 49 -13.79 -3.70 -3.49
C ILE A 49 -13.90 -3.98 -4.99
N TRP A 50 -15.10 -4.36 -5.44
CA TRP A 50 -15.37 -4.78 -6.81
C TRP A 50 -14.96 -3.77 -7.89
N CYS A 51 -14.95 -2.48 -7.59
CA CYS A 51 -14.59 -1.42 -8.54
C CYS A 51 -13.08 -1.11 -8.57
N SER A 52 -12.23 -1.79 -7.80
CA SER A 52 -10.77 -1.61 -7.77
C SER A 52 -10.04 -2.85 -8.28
N PRO A 53 -8.97 -2.71 -9.08
CA PRO A 53 -8.30 -1.46 -9.45
C PRO A 53 -9.01 -0.77 -10.62
N CYS A 54 -9.14 0.56 -10.56
CA CYS A 54 -9.85 1.36 -11.57
C CYS A 54 -9.02 2.48 -12.21
N TYR A 55 -7.84 2.79 -11.65
CA TYR A 55 -6.96 3.80 -12.22
C TYR A 55 -5.96 3.17 -13.19
N ASN A 56 -5.86 3.77 -14.38
CA ASN A 56 -4.79 3.57 -15.33
C ASN A 56 -4.20 4.92 -15.75
N ALA A 57 -2.89 4.99 -15.94
CA ALA A 57 -2.20 6.25 -16.23
C ALA A 57 -2.39 6.76 -17.67
N LYS A 58 -3.15 6.03 -18.51
CA LYS A 58 -3.29 6.34 -19.95
C LYS A 58 -4.59 7.08 -20.26
N ASP A 59 -5.71 6.56 -19.75
CA ASP A 59 -7.03 6.87 -20.26
C ASP A 59 -8.03 7.24 -19.15
N THR A 60 -7.61 7.23 -17.87
CA THR A 60 -8.48 7.58 -16.74
C THR A 60 -8.00 8.81 -16.00
N THR A 61 -8.95 9.69 -15.65
CA THR A 61 -8.74 10.75 -14.67
C THR A 61 -8.44 10.13 -13.31
N ALA A 62 -7.65 10.81 -12.48
CA ALA A 62 -7.37 10.38 -11.11
C ALA A 62 -8.62 10.39 -10.20
N ASP A 63 -9.72 11.00 -10.67
CA ASP A 63 -10.98 11.09 -9.94
C ASP A 63 -11.74 9.75 -9.90
N CYS A 64 -12.32 9.45 -8.75
CA CYS A 64 -13.16 8.28 -8.57
C CYS A 64 -14.48 8.45 -9.32
N ARG A 65 -14.80 7.51 -10.23
CA ARG A 65 -16.09 7.45 -10.96
C ARG A 65 -17.33 7.56 -10.05
N TYR A 66 -17.20 7.17 -8.78
CA TYR A 66 -18.29 7.17 -7.80
C TYR A 66 -18.19 8.31 -6.77
N PHE A 67 -17.21 9.21 -6.89
CA PHE A 67 -17.01 10.37 -6.00
C PHE A 67 -16.90 10.07 -4.50
N THR A 68 -16.53 8.84 -4.12
CA THR A 68 -16.46 8.40 -2.71
C THR A 68 -15.10 7.89 -2.26
N THR A 69 -14.24 7.44 -3.17
CA THR A 69 -12.95 6.76 -2.88
C THR A 69 -13.06 5.63 -1.86
N GLN A 70 -14.16 4.87 -1.91
CA GLN A 70 -14.47 3.81 -0.95
C GLN A 70 -13.39 2.72 -0.87
N CYS A 71 -12.65 2.48 -1.96
CA CYS A 71 -11.51 1.56 -2.00
C CYS A 71 -10.42 1.92 -0.96
N MET A 72 -10.18 3.20 -0.72
CA MET A 72 -9.23 3.66 0.30
C MET A 72 -9.89 3.69 1.69
N LYS A 73 -11.13 4.16 1.78
CA LYS A 73 -11.86 4.27 3.06
C LYS A 73 -12.12 2.92 3.74
N ASN A 74 -12.24 1.85 2.95
CA ASN A 74 -12.40 0.49 3.47
C ASN A 74 -11.11 -0.08 4.10
N ILE A 75 -9.95 0.55 3.88
CA ILE A 75 -8.70 0.17 4.53
C ILE A 75 -8.63 0.96 5.84
N LEU A 76 -8.98 0.29 6.94
CA LEU A 76 -9.12 0.95 8.23
C LEU A 76 -7.75 1.17 8.89
N PRO A 77 -7.52 2.31 9.56
CA PRO A 77 -6.28 2.55 10.30
C PRO A 77 -5.93 1.43 11.28
N LEU A 78 -6.94 0.82 11.91
CA LEU A 78 -6.74 -0.31 12.83
C LEU A 78 -6.13 -1.54 12.14
N GLN A 79 -6.55 -1.85 10.91
CA GLN A 79 -5.99 -2.97 10.14
C GLN A 79 -4.51 -2.70 9.82
N VAL A 80 -4.19 -1.48 9.39
CA VAL A 80 -2.81 -1.05 9.13
C VAL A 80 -1.97 -1.13 10.40
N PHE A 81 -2.50 -0.66 11.53
CA PHE A 81 -1.83 -0.69 12.82
C PHE A 81 -1.51 -2.12 13.29
N GLN A 82 -2.45 -3.06 13.16
CA GLN A 82 -2.22 -4.46 13.53
C GLN A 82 -1.10 -5.10 12.70
N ILE A 83 -1.07 -4.85 11.38
CA ILE A 83 -0.02 -5.37 10.50
C ILE A 83 1.33 -4.73 10.85
N ALA A 84 1.34 -3.43 11.15
CA ALA A 84 2.54 -2.72 11.58
C ALA A 84 3.10 -3.31 12.88
N GLN A 85 2.25 -3.58 13.88
CA GLN A 85 2.67 -4.21 15.13
C GLN A 85 3.28 -5.60 14.89
N THR A 86 2.67 -6.41 14.03
CA THR A 86 3.19 -7.74 13.70
C THR A 86 4.58 -7.64 13.04
N LYS A 87 4.72 -6.79 12.01
CA LYS A 87 6.01 -6.59 11.33
C LYS A 87 7.11 -6.07 12.25
N LEU A 88 6.79 -5.10 13.12
CA LEU A 88 7.77 -4.54 14.06
C LEU A 88 8.21 -5.57 15.10
N LYS A 89 7.29 -6.41 15.62
CA LYS A 89 7.66 -7.48 16.57
C LYS A 89 8.57 -8.54 15.94
N SER A 90 8.35 -8.88 14.66
CA SER A 90 9.22 -9.82 13.93
C SER A 90 10.65 -9.30 13.78
N ASN A 91 10.86 -7.97 13.77
CA ASN A 91 12.18 -7.35 13.64
C ASN A 91 12.95 -7.18 14.96
N VAL A 92 12.32 -7.45 16.12
CA VAL A 92 12.91 -7.24 17.46
C VAL A 92 13.62 -8.51 17.99
N ASN A 93 13.50 -9.65 17.31
CA ASN A 93 14.14 -10.91 17.72
C ASN A 93 15.54 -11.14 17.11
N ILE A 94 16.33 -10.08 16.91
CA ILE A 94 17.74 -10.16 16.51
C ILE A 94 18.62 -9.62 17.64
#